data_AF-A0AAU5KGZ2-F1
#
_entry.id   AF-A0AAU5KGZ2-F1
#
_cell.length_a   1.000
_cell.length_b   1.000
_cell.length_c   1.000
_cell.angle_alpha   90.00
_cell.angle_beta   90.00
_cell.angle_gamma   90.00
#
_symmetry.space_group_name_H-M   'P 1'
#
loop_
_entity.id
_entity.type
_entity.pdbx_description
1 polymer ?
#
loop_
_entity_poly.entity_id
_entity_poly.type
_entity_poly.pdbx_seq_one_letter_code
_entity_poly.pdbx_strand_id
1 'polypeptide(L)'
;MADGHIKVDFSTIQNAGSEVRATATRVQQQLDDLKAGVTRIASSWTGAAKEGYDARQAIWDSKANDLHTTLNQIAAALDNAHQSYTQTESANAAIWHN
;
A
#
# COMPACT_ATOMS: atom_id res chain seq x y z
N MET A 1 25.90 25.36 3.10
CA MET A 1 25.95 24.07 3.83
C MET A 1 24.61 23.32 3.80
N ALA A 2 23.82 23.44 2.72
CA ALA A 2 22.50 22.78 2.61
C ALA A 2 22.54 21.43 1.86
N ASP A 3 23.55 21.19 1.01
CA ASP A 3 23.60 20.06 0.06
C ASP A 3 23.51 18.65 0.69
N GLY A 4 24.01 18.47 1.92
CA GLY A 4 24.05 17.16 2.57
C GLY A 4 22.68 16.67 3.04
N HIS A 5 21.85 17.57 3.59
CA HIS A 5 20.52 17.22 4.09
C HIS A 5 19.55 16.90 2.95
N ILE A 6 19.58 17.71 1.88
CA ILE A 6 18.72 17.55 0.70
C ILE A 6 18.90 16.17 0.04
N LYS A 7 20.16 15.71 -0.13
CA LYS A 7 20.45 14.40 -0.70
C LYS A 7 19.94 13.24 0.16
N VAL A 8 20.08 13.36 1.48
CA VAL A 8 19.61 12.33 2.43
C VAL A 8 18.09 12.24 2.40
N ASP A 9 17.39 13.37 2.44
CA ASP A 9 15.92 13.40 2.43
C ASP A 9 15.35 12.84 1.12
N PHE A 10 15.95 13.16 -0.04
CA PHE A 10 15.55 12.61 -1.33
C PHE A 10 15.69 11.08 -1.39
N SER A 11 16.85 10.56 -0.99
CA SER A 11 17.10 9.12 -0.98
C SER A 11 16.16 8.38 -0.01
N THR A 12 15.85 9.01 1.13
CA THR A 12 14.96 8.44 2.14
C THR A 12 13.53 8.36 1.64
N ILE A 13 13.01 9.40 0.98
CA ILE A 13 11.65 9.42 0.45
C ILE A 13 11.50 8.44 -0.73
N GLN A 14 12.47 8.38 -1.64
CA GLN A 14 12.43 7.44 -2.78
C GLN A 14 12.42 5.97 -2.30
N ASN A 15 13.22 5.67 -1.27
CA ASN A 15 13.21 4.36 -0.63
C ASN A 15 11.87 4.07 0.04
N ALA A 16 11.30 5.03 0.77
CA ALA A 16 10.01 4.88 1.44
C ALA A 16 8.86 4.57 0.47
N GLY A 17 8.77 5.26 -0.68
CA GLY A 17 7.74 4.97 -1.69
C GLY A 17 7.86 3.56 -2.28
N SER A 18 9.09 3.10 -2.51
CA SER A 18 9.35 1.75 -3.01
C SER A 18 9.04 0.67 -1.96
N GLU A 19 9.40 0.91 -0.70
CA GLU A 19 9.06 0.03 0.42
C GLU A 19 7.56 -0.09 0.65
N VAL A 20 6.81 1.02 0.52
CA VAL A 20 5.35 0.97 0.68
C VAL A 20 4.69 0.21 -0.47
N ARG A 21 5.12 0.39 -1.72
CA ARG A 21 4.63 -0.44 -2.84
C ARG A 21 4.92 -1.93 -2.61
N ALA A 22 6.14 -2.26 -2.19
CA ALA A 22 6.51 -3.65 -1.89
C ALA A 22 5.67 -4.23 -0.74
N THR A 23 5.40 -3.43 0.29
CA THR A 23 4.55 -3.81 1.42
C THR A 23 3.10 -4.01 0.98
N ALA A 24 2.55 -3.12 0.15
CA ALA A 24 1.21 -3.25 -0.40
C ALA A 24 1.06 -4.54 -1.24
N THR A 25 2.04 -4.87 -2.08
CA THR A 25 2.06 -6.15 -2.82
C THR A 25 2.10 -7.36 -1.88
N ARG A 26 2.91 -7.31 -0.81
CA ARG A 26 2.97 -8.39 0.19
C ARG A 26 1.64 -8.58 0.92
N VAL A 27 0.99 -7.49 1.32
CA VAL A 27 -0.31 -7.59 1.99
C VAL A 27 -1.37 -8.16 1.03
N GLN A 28 -1.36 -7.76 -0.23
CA GLN A 28 -2.26 -8.33 -1.23
C GLN A 28 -2.07 -9.86 -1.35
N GLN A 29 -0.82 -10.32 -1.45
CA GLN A 29 -0.51 -11.75 -1.47
C GLN A 29 -1.02 -12.48 -0.21
N GLN A 30 -0.81 -11.91 0.98
CA GLN A 30 -1.31 -12.48 2.22
C GLN A 30 -2.84 -12.57 2.29
N LEU A 31 -3.54 -11.56 1.75
CA LEU A 31 -5.00 -11.56 1.64
C LEU A 31 -5.49 -12.66 0.69
N ASP A 32 -4.82 -12.82 -0.46
CA ASP A 32 -5.14 -13.84 -1.46
C ASP A 32 -4.91 -15.26 -0.91
N ASP A 33 -3.78 -15.49 -0.21
CA ASP A 33 -3.46 -16.77 0.44
C ASP A 33 -4.51 -17.13 1.49
N LEU A 34 -4.92 -16.15 2.30
CA LEU A 34 -5.90 -16.34 3.35
C LEU A 34 -7.29 -16.63 2.77
N LYS A 35 -7.68 -15.92 1.70
CA LYS A 35 -8.91 -16.21 0.95
C LYS A 35 -8.90 -17.64 0.40
N ALA A 36 -7.80 -18.07 -0.21
CA ALA A 36 -7.67 -19.42 -0.74
C ALA A 36 -7.81 -20.49 0.37
N GLY A 37 -7.24 -20.25 1.55
CA GLY A 37 -7.40 -21.11 2.72
C GLY A 37 -8.85 -21.21 3.19
N VAL A 38 -9.53 -20.07 3.30
CA VAL A 38 -10.94 -19.99 3.71
C VAL A 38 -11.84 -20.74 2.72
N THR A 39 -11.67 -20.51 1.41
CA THR A 39 -12.45 -21.21 0.36
C THR A 39 -12.26 -22.73 0.42
N ARG A 40 -11.03 -23.19 0.70
CA ARG A 40 -10.75 -24.64 0.84
C ARG A 40 -11.53 -25.25 2.00
N ILE A 41 -11.53 -24.61 3.16
CA ILE A 41 -12.25 -25.10 4.35
C ILE A 41 -13.76 -25.09 4.08
N ALA A 42 -14.27 -24.03 3.45
CA ALA A 42 -15.68 -23.88 3.15
C ALA A 42 -16.21 -24.90 2.14
N SER A 43 -15.36 -25.41 1.25
CA SER A 43 -15.75 -26.47 0.31
C SER A 43 -16.22 -27.76 1.00
N SER A 44 -15.83 -27.97 2.27
CA SER A 44 -16.27 -29.11 3.08
C SER A 44 -17.58 -28.87 3.85
N TRP A 45 -18.13 -27.65 3.84
CA TRP A 45 -19.33 -27.31 4.60
C TRP A 45 -20.59 -27.48 3.73
N THR A 46 -21.44 -28.45 4.07
CA THR A 46 -22.70 -28.74 3.35
C THR A 46 -23.94 -28.29 4.12
N GLY A 47 -25.00 -27.89 3.41
CA GLY A 47 -26.33 -27.58 4.00
C GLY A 47 -26.43 -26.17 4.60
N ALA A 48 -27.09 -26.04 5.75
CA ALA A 48 -27.37 -24.76 6.43
C ALA A 48 -26.13 -23.93 6.84
N ALA A 49 -24.95 -24.57 6.90
CA ALA A 49 -23.68 -23.88 7.13
C ALA A 49 -23.24 -23.00 5.93
N LYS A 50 -23.81 -23.23 4.73
CA LYS A 50 -23.46 -22.51 3.50
C LYS A 50 -23.91 -21.05 3.51
N GLU A 51 -25.13 -20.75 3.97
CA GLU A 51 -25.62 -19.36 4.05
C GLU A 51 -24.81 -18.51 5.04
N GLY A 52 -24.50 -19.09 6.22
CA GLY A 52 -23.65 -18.43 7.21
C GLY A 52 -22.21 -18.22 6.72
N TYR A 53 -21.71 -19.10 5.85
CA TYR A 53 -20.43 -18.95 5.19
C TYR A 53 -20.46 -17.86 4.12
N ASP A 54 -21.44 -17.85 3.24
CA ASP A 54 -21.54 -16.87 2.16
C ASP A 54 -21.57 -15.43 2.72
N ALA A 55 -22.28 -15.22 3.84
CA ALA A 55 -22.27 -13.94 4.56
C ALA A 55 -20.87 -13.57 5.11
N ARG A 56 -20.14 -14.54 5.68
CA ARG A 56 -18.78 -14.32 6.21
C ARG A 56 -17.77 -14.10 5.09
N GLN A 57 -17.92 -14.78 3.97
CA GLN A 57 -17.10 -14.62 2.78
C GLN A 57 -17.29 -13.21 2.19
N ALA A 58 -18.53 -12.69 2.15
CA ALA A 58 -18.79 -11.33 1.70
C ALA A 58 -18.12 -10.28 2.62
N ILE A 59 -18.19 -10.47 3.94
CA ILE A 59 -17.50 -9.59 4.90
C ILE A 59 -15.98 -9.66 4.71
N TRP A 60 -15.44 -10.87 4.53
CA TRP A 60 -14.03 -11.09 4.24
C TRP A 60 -13.58 -10.31 3.01
N ASP A 61 -14.27 -10.50 1.88
CA ASP A 61 -13.93 -9.87 0.61
C ASP A 61 -14.01 -8.34 0.72
N SER A 62 -15.00 -7.80 1.44
CA SER A 62 -15.10 -6.37 1.73
C SER A 62 -13.91 -5.86 2.54
N LYS A 63 -13.53 -6.55 3.63
CA LYS A 63 -12.41 -6.12 4.49
C LYS A 63 -11.06 -6.22 3.78
N ALA A 64 -10.86 -7.25 2.97
CA ALA A 64 -9.67 -7.40 2.15
C ALA A 64 -9.54 -6.25 1.14
N ASN A 65 -10.64 -5.90 0.46
CA ASN A 65 -10.67 -4.79 -0.48
C ASN A 65 -10.44 -3.43 0.19
N ASP A 66 -11.02 -3.20 1.38
CA ASP A 66 -10.80 -1.98 2.16
C ASP A 66 -9.31 -1.83 2.55
N LEU A 67 -8.69 -2.91 3.00
CA LEU A 67 -7.27 -2.92 3.37
C LEU A 67 -6.37 -2.63 2.16
N HIS A 68 -6.62 -3.32 1.04
CA HIS A 68 -5.89 -3.10 -0.21
C HIS A 68 -6.03 -1.64 -0.71
N THR A 69 -7.25 -1.10 -0.67
CA THR A 69 -7.52 0.30 -1.05
C THR A 69 -6.76 1.28 -0.16
N THR A 70 -6.78 1.06 1.15
CA THR A 70 -6.08 1.90 2.13
C THR A 70 -4.57 1.90 1.88
N LEU A 71 -3.97 0.74 1.62
CA LEU A 71 -2.53 0.63 1.34
C LEU A 71 -2.13 1.36 0.05
N ASN A 72 -2.96 1.26 -1.00
CA ASN A 72 -2.71 2.01 -2.23
C ASN A 72 -2.85 3.52 -2.03
N GLN A 73 -3.78 3.98 -1.19
CA GLN A 73 -3.89 5.39 -0.83
C GLN A 73 -2.64 5.89 -0.09
N ILE A 74 -2.09 5.09 0.84
CA ILE A 74 -0.84 5.42 1.54
C ILE A 74 0.32 5.49 0.55
N ALA A 75 0.42 4.53 -0.38
CA ALA A 75 1.45 4.53 -1.42
C ALA A 75 1.37 5.79 -2.28
N ALA A 76 0.17 6.15 -2.76
CA ALA A 76 -0.06 7.34 -3.56
C ALA A 76 0.25 8.63 -2.79
N ALA A 77 -0.07 8.70 -1.49
CA ALA A 77 0.25 9.85 -0.66
C ALA A 77 1.78 10.06 -0.55
N LEU A 78 2.54 8.99 -0.40
CA LEU A 78 4.02 9.05 -0.37
C LEU A 78 4.62 9.45 -1.71
N ASP A 79 4.09 8.94 -2.83
CA ASP A 79 4.53 9.36 -4.16
C ASP A 79 4.25 10.85 -4.41
N ASN A 80 3.08 11.36 -3.98
CA ASN A 80 2.75 12.78 -4.07
C ASN A 80 3.66 13.65 -3.18
N ALA A 81 3.98 13.18 -1.97
CA ALA A 81 4.91 13.86 -1.07
C ALA A 81 6.30 13.93 -1.70
N HIS A 82 6.77 12.85 -2.34
CA HIS A 82 8.01 12.83 -3.10
C HIS A 82 8.01 13.87 -4.22
N GLN A 83 6.98 13.86 -5.07
CA GLN A 83 6.89 14.79 -6.20
C GLN A 83 6.89 16.25 -5.73
N SER A 84 6.10 16.57 -4.70
CA SER A 84 6.03 17.92 -4.13
C SER A 84 7.38 18.39 -3.57
N TYR A 85 8.11 17.48 -2.90
CA TYR A 85 9.45 17.77 -2.40
C TYR A 85 10.44 18.02 -3.53
N THR A 86 10.47 17.17 -4.56
CA THR A 86 11.38 17.34 -5.70
C THR A 86 11.18 18.66 -6.44
N GLN A 87 9.92 19.07 -6.60
CA GLN A 87 9.57 20.32 -7.27
C GLN A 87 10.05 21.53 -6.46
N THR A 88 9.75 21.53 -5.15
CA THR A 88 10.16 22.58 -4.22
C THR A 88 11.69 22.70 -4.16
N GLU A 89 12.38 21.57 -4.09
CA GLU A 89 13.84 21.57 -4.03
C GLU A 89 14.48 22.01 -5.34
N SER A 90 13.96 21.57 -6.49
CA SER A 90 14.45 22.04 -7.80
C SER A 90 14.31 23.55 -7.96
N ALA A 91 13.20 24.11 -7.45
CA ALA A 91 12.96 25.54 -7.46
C ALA A 91 13.94 26.28 -6.54
N ASN A 92 14.19 25.76 -5.33
CA ASN A 92 15.15 26.34 -4.40
C ASN A 92 16.58 26.25 -4.94
N ALA A 93 17.01 25.10 -5.46
CA ALA A 93 18.33 24.94 -6.06
C ALA A 93 18.53 25.89 -7.26
N ALA A 94 17.50 26.11 -8.09
CA ALA A 94 17.56 27.07 -9.19
C ALA A 94 17.71 28.54 -8.71
N ILE A 95 17.16 28.88 -7.54
CA ILE A 95 17.31 30.21 -6.92
C ILE A 95 18.74 30.41 -6.39
N TRP A 96 19.36 29.37 -5.83
CA TRP A 96 20.67 29.45 -5.16
C TRP A 96 21.85 29.25 -6.11
N HIS A 97 21.60 28.87 -7.36
CA HIS A 97 22.60 28.78 -8.43
C HIS A 97 22.71 30.06 -9.27
N ASN A 98 21.86 31.07 -9.03
CA ASN A 98 22.01 32.44 -9.53
C ASN A 98 22.59 33.35 -8.43
#